data_AF-A0A932K465-F1
#
_entry.id   AF-A0A932K465-F1
#
_cell.length_a   1.000
_cell.length_b   1.000
_cell.length_c   1.000
_cell.angle_alpha   90.00
_cell.angle_beta   90.00
_cell.angle_gamma   90.00
#
_symmetry.space_group_name_H-M   'P 1'
#
loop_
_entity.id
_entity.type
_entity.pdbx_description
1 polymer ?
#
loop_
_entity_poly.entity_id
_entity_poly.type
_entity_poly.pdbx_seq_one_letter_code
_entity_poly.pdbx_strand_id
1 'polypeptide(L)' 'MTSRRRYMGADIDLVLKGELDITKFCATRSVSPRTAYVWCLERCTSPEQREKVKKMMQEYFATGAGLMEK' A
#
# COMPACT_ATOMS: atom_id res chain seq x y z
N MET A 1 9.55 -10.43 20.76
CA MET A 1 8.83 -10.58 19.47
C MET A 1 7.83 -9.45 19.30
N THR A 2 8.10 -8.43 18.49
CA THR A 2 7.03 -7.64 17.81
C THR A 2 7.58 -6.85 16.62
N SER A 3 8.77 -7.23 16.13
CA SER A 3 9.51 -6.49 15.11
C SER A 3 8.76 -6.40 13.77
N ARG A 4 7.83 -7.32 13.47
CA ARG A 4 7.02 -7.28 12.24
C ARG A 4 6.22 -5.98 12.06
N ARG A 5 5.65 -5.40 13.13
CA ARG A 5 4.83 -4.17 13.02
C ARG A 5 5.66 -2.91 12.78
N ARG A 6 6.91 -2.84 13.28
CA ARG A 6 7.77 -1.65 13.07
C ARG A 6 8.32 -1.59 11.64
N TYR A 7 8.71 -2.73 11.06
CA TYR A 7 9.21 -2.79 9.69
C TYR A 7 8.14 -2.53 8.63
N MET A 8 6.90 -2.97 8.88
CA MET A 8 5.77 -2.63 8.01
C MET A 8 5.56 -1.12 7.90
N GLY A 9 5.93 -0.38 8.95
CA GLY A 9 5.76 1.05 8.96
C GLY A 9 6.65 1.82 8.02
N ALA A 10 7.94 1.52 8.06
CA ALA A 10 8.92 2.13 7.17
C ALA A 10 8.60 1.87 5.70
N ASP A 11 8.14 0.66 5.37
CA ASP A 11 7.75 0.33 4.00
C ASP A 11 6.52 1.13 3.53
N ILE A 12 5.52 1.30 4.39
CA ILE A 12 4.35 2.13 4.07
C ILE A 12 4.78 3.58 3.84
N ASP A 13 5.67 4.11 4.68
CA ASP A 13 6.24 5.45 4.48
C ASP A 13 6.98 5.56 3.13
N LEU A 14 7.72 4.53 2.71
CA LEU A 14 8.33 4.48 1.37
C LEU A 14 7.29 4.41 0.25
N VAL A 15 6.19 3.68 0.43
CA VAL A 15 5.07 3.65 -0.53
C VAL A 15 4.40 5.03 -0.63
N LEU A 16 4.18 5.71 0.49
CA LEU A 16 3.61 7.06 0.52
C LEU A 16 4.53 8.09 -0.16
N LYS A 17 5.85 7.96 0.02
CA LYS A 17 6.86 8.77 -0.70
C LYS A 17 6.95 8.43 -2.19
N GLY A 18 6.48 7.25 -2.61
CA GLY A 18 6.62 6.75 -3.98
C GLY A 18 7.98 6.11 -4.26
N GLU A 19 8.76 5.84 -3.22
CA GLU A 19 10.05 5.14 -3.31
C GLU A 19 9.86 3.61 -3.37
N LEU A 20 8.69 3.12 -2.94
CA LEU A 20 8.32 1.71 -2.99
C LEU A 20 6.97 1.54 -3.69
N ASP A 21 6.90 0.64 -4.67
CA ASP A 21 5.64 0.34 -5.35
C ASP A 21 4.72 -0.51 -4.44
N ILE A 22 3.43 -0.17 -4.40
CA ILE A 22 2.46 -0.88 -3.57
C ILE A 22 2.28 -2.35 -4.00
N THR A 23 2.46 -2.68 -5.29
CA THR A 23 2.46 -4.07 -5.79
C THR A 23 3.62 -4.85 -5.17
N LYS A 24 4.84 -4.28 -5.21
CA LYS A 24 6.04 -4.88 -4.63
C LYS A 24 5.93 -5.02 -3.13
N PHE A 25 5.36 -4.03 -2.45
CA PHE A 25 5.08 -4.10 -1.02
C PHE A 25 4.13 -5.26 -0.69
N CYS A 26 3.01 -5.37 -1.41
CA CYS A 26 2.03 -6.45 -1.22
C CYS A 26 2.66 -7.83 -1.45
N ALA A 27 3.46 -7.99 -2.51
CA ALA A 27 4.16 -9.23 -2.82
C ALA A 27 5.21 -9.59 -1.76
N THR A 28 6.07 -8.64 -1.38
CA THR A 28 7.17 -8.83 -0.43
C THR A 28 6.67 -9.16 0.97
N ARG A 29 5.54 -8.58 1.37
CA ARG A 29 4.95 -8.78 2.71
C ARG A 29 3.86 -9.85 2.72
N SER A 30 3.51 -10.42 1.57
CA SER A 30 2.37 -11.33 1.39
C SER A 30 1.08 -10.77 2.00
N VAL A 31 0.82 -9.49 1.75
CA VAL A 31 -0.33 -8.76 2.27
C VAL A 31 -1.28 -8.46 1.12
N SER A 32 -2.59 -8.62 1.34
CA SER A 32 -3.59 -8.27 0.35
C SER A 32 -3.56 -6.76 0.05
N PRO A 33 -3.78 -6.34 -1.21
CA PRO A 33 -3.80 -4.93 -1.61
C PRO A 33 -4.75 -4.10 -0.74
N ARG A 34 -5.91 -4.66 -0.39
CA ARG A 34 -6.89 -4.02 0.50
C ARG A 34 -6.32 -3.71 1.89
N THR A 35 -5.54 -4.62 2.45
CA THR A 35 -4.92 -4.44 3.77
C THR A 35 -3.78 -3.41 3.69
N ALA A 36 -2.97 -3.47 2.63
CA ALA A 36 -1.94 -2.46 2.39
C ALA A 36 -2.55 -1.05 2.24
N TYR A 37 -3.67 -0.93 1.54
CA TYR A 37 -4.43 0.31 1.40
C TYR A 37 -4.92 0.86 2.74
N VAL A 38 -5.52 0.03 3.59
CA VAL A 38 -5.97 0.43 4.92
C VAL A 38 -4.79 0.96 5.75
N TRP A 39 -3.66 0.25 5.74
CA TRP A 39 -2.48 0.70 6.47
C TRP A 39 -1.88 2.00 5.93
N CYS A 40 -1.90 2.21 4.62
CA CYS A 40 -1.51 3.48 4.01
C CYS A 40 -2.44 4.62 4.46
N LEU A 41 -3.76 4.38 4.48
CA LEU A 41 -4.74 5.36 4.94
C LEU A 41 -4.59 5.70 6.43
N GLU A 42 -4.31 4.72 7.28
CA GLU A 42 -4.08 4.94 8.72
C GLU A 42 -2.84 5.79 8.99
N ARG A 43 -1.84 5.74 8.08
CA ARG A 43 -0.61 6.53 8.17
C ARG A 43 -0.68 7.90 7.51
N CYS A 44 -1.68 8.16 6.67
CA CYS A 44 -1.81 9.45 6.00
C CYS A 44 -2.04 10.55 7.05
N THR A 45 -1.12 11.51 7.14
CA THR A 45 -1.26 12.68 8.02
C THR A 45 -1.91 13.86 7.30
N SER A 46 -1.88 13.84 5.96
CA SER A 46 -2.39 14.93 5.13
C SER A 46 -3.48 14.46 4.16
N PRO A 47 -4.48 15.31 3.84
CA PRO A 47 -5.51 15.00 2.86
C PRO A 47 -4.92 14.67 1.47
N GLU A 48 -3.84 15.33 1.07
CA GLU A 48 -3.12 15.07 -0.19
C GLU A 48 -2.55 13.64 -0.27
N GLN A 49 -1.97 13.15 0.83
CA GLN A 49 -1.48 11.77 0.90
C GLN A 49 -2.64 10.78 0.76
N ARG A 50 -3.78 11.11 1.35
CA ARG A 50 -5.00 10.29 1.28
C ARG A 50 -5.53 10.18 -0.14
N GLU A 51 -5.52 11.28 -0.90
CA GLU A 51 -5.88 11.27 -2.32
C GLU A 51 -4.87 10.50 -3.17
N LYS A 52 -3.56 10.65 -2.89
CA LYS A 52 -2.51 9.87 -3.56
C LYS A 52 -2.72 8.36 -3.36
N VAL A 53 -2.99 7.93 -2.13
CA VAL A 53 -3.26 6.51 -1.80
C VAL A 53 -4.53 6.00 -2.48
N LYS A 54 -5.60 6.82 -2.55
CA LYS A 54 -6.81 6.50 -3.31
C LYS A 54 -6.54 6.30 -4.79
N LYS A 55 -5.78 7.21 -5.42
CA LYS A 55 -5.39 7.08 -6.84
C LYS A 55 -4.56 5.83 -7.08
N MET A 56 -3.51 5.59 -6.28
CA MET A 56 -2.68 4.38 -6.40
C MET A 56 -3.52 3.09 -6.32
N MET A 57 -4.50 3.03 -5.41
CA MET A 57 -5.37 1.86 -5.30
C MET A 57 -6.30 1.71 -6.50
N GLN A 58 -6.86 2.81 -7.01
CA GLN A 58 -7.67 2.80 -8.23
C GLN A 58 -6.85 2.35 -9.45
N GLU A 59 -5.62 2.85 -9.60
CA GLU A 59 -4.70 2.46 -10.67
C GLU A 59 -4.30 0.98 -10.55
N TYR A 60 -4.06 0.49 -9.33
CA TYR A 60 -3.79 -0.93 -9.05
C TYR A 60 -4.97 -1.84 -9.47
N PHE A 61 -6.21 -1.43 -9.18
CA PHE A 61 -7.39 -2.19 -9.63
C PHE A 61 -7.63 -2.05 -11.14
N ALA A 62 -7.37 -0.88 -11.71
CA ALA A 62 -7.55 -0.60 -13.14
C ALA A 62 -6.54 -1.33 -14.02
N THR A 63 -5.32 -1.58 -13.53
CA THR A 63 -4.26 -2.31 -14.25
C THR A 63 -4.53 -3.81 -14.36
N GLY A 64 -5.67 -4.32 -13.87
CA GLY A 64 -6.01 -5.74 -13.98
C GLY A 64 -5.27 -6.64 -12.98
N ALA A 65 -4.33 -6.11 -12.19
CA ALA A 65 -3.65 -6.85 -11.13
C ALA A 65 -4.59 -7.27 -9.97
N GLY A 66 -5.76 -6.63 -9.86
CA GLY A 66 -6.87 -7.07 -9.02
C GLY A 66 -7.98 -7.83 -9.75
N LEU A 67 -7.82 -8.10 -11.06
CA LEU A 67 -8.85 -8.62 -11.98
C LEU A 67 -8.38 -9.84 -12.79
N MET A 68 -7.24 -10.45 -12.44
CA MET A 68 -6.81 -11.78 -12.91
C MET A 68 -6.65 -12.69 -11.68
N GLU A 69 -7.22 -13.89 -11.56
CA GLU A 69 -8.09 -14.72 -12.38
C GLU A 69 -8.88 -15.61 -11.39
N LYS A 70 -9.92 -16.27 -11.89
CA LYS A 70 -10.82 -17.20 -11.20
C LYS A 70 -10.13 -18.34 -10.47
#